data_AF-D6A0Y5-F1
#
_entry.id   AF-D6A0Y5-F1
#
_cell.length_a   1.000
_cell.length_b   1.000
_cell.length_c   1.000
_cell.angle_alpha   90.00
_cell.angle_beta   90.00
_cell.angle_gamma   90.00
#
_symmetry.space_group_name_H-M   'P 1'
#
loop_
_entity.id
_entity.type
_entity.pdbx_description
1 polymer ?
#
loop_
_entity_poly.entity_id
_entity_poly.type
_entity_poly.pdbx_seq_one_letter_code
_entity_poly.pdbx_strand_id
1 'polypeptide(L)'
;MRIDRGGGAPGEPDEAVREVLASARAVLVADYGRHTAGAVRAHLRAVARHTPLVWDPHPKGDPPVPGARLVTPNAAEALALCPGAGGSSLGAYAERGAELAARWRAAGVAVTLGDRGVLLTRPGGGTPMLIPAPFRAEGDPCGAGDCFAATTVAALADGLLPEEALQRAVAEAAAFVSAGGAGNPELWRPRAAPGPAQDPAADAFELAEAVRARGGTVVATGGCFDLVHAGHVGLLESARRIGDCLVVCLNSDASVARRKGPGRPLNPAVDRARVLAALGSVDAVVVFEEDTPEAVLARLRPDVWVKGGDYSAQDLPEAALLRTWGGQAVVLPYLDGRSTTLLARRAAKAATVALRASGS
;
A
#
# COMPACT_ATOMS: atom_id res chain seq x y z
N MET A 1 24.56 -17.48 -2.01
CA MET A 1 23.41 -18.31 -1.56
C MET A 1 23.97 -19.65 -1.09
N ARG A 2 23.83 -20.01 0.19
CA ARG A 2 24.16 -21.34 0.72
C ARG A 2 22.84 -22.08 0.96
N ILE A 3 22.72 -23.31 0.49
CA ILE A 3 21.52 -24.15 0.64
C ILE A 3 21.95 -25.39 1.43
N ASP A 4 21.51 -25.50 2.67
CA ASP A 4 21.74 -26.70 3.49
C ASP A 4 20.59 -27.71 3.27
N ARG A 5 20.92 -28.99 3.07
CA ARG A 5 19.94 -30.09 2.92
C ARG A 5 20.09 -31.07 4.09
N GLY A 6 19.02 -31.29 4.86
CA GLY A 6 19.02 -32.29 5.93
C GLY A 6 17.66 -32.41 6.63
N GLY A 7 17.23 -33.63 6.94
CA GLY A 7 16.07 -33.92 7.78
C GLY A 7 16.53 -34.28 9.20
N GLY A 8 16.59 -33.30 10.10
CA GLY A 8 17.02 -33.49 11.49
C GLY A 8 16.78 -32.24 12.33
N ALA A 9 16.89 -32.37 13.66
CA ALA A 9 16.88 -31.21 14.55
C ALA A 9 18.22 -30.46 14.43
N PRO A 10 18.22 -29.14 14.15
CA PRO A 10 19.46 -28.39 14.01
C PRO A 10 20.16 -28.29 15.38
N GLY A 11 21.47 -28.58 15.38
CA GLY A 11 22.34 -28.37 16.53
C GLY A 11 22.75 -26.90 16.69
N GLU A 12 23.62 -26.63 17.67
CA GLU A 12 24.24 -25.31 17.84
C GLU A 12 24.99 -24.90 16.55
N PRO A 13 24.86 -23.64 16.09
CA PRO A 13 25.56 -23.18 14.90
C PRO A 13 27.07 -23.28 15.09
N ASP A 14 27.78 -23.67 14.04
CA ASP A 14 29.24 -23.63 14.02
C ASP A 14 29.76 -22.19 13.85
N GLU A 15 31.08 -22.03 13.88
CA GLU A 15 31.73 -20.73 13.71
C GLU A 15 31.44 -20.11 12.34
N ALA A 16 31.41 -20.92 11.28
CA ALA A 16 31.13 -20.44 9.92
C ALA A 16 29.73 -19.84 9.80
N VAL A 17 28.71 -20.45 10.41
CA VAL A 17 27.35 -19.89 10.45
C VAL A 17 27.32 -18.56 11.20
N ARG A 18 28.04 -18.45 12.33
CA ARG A 18 28.13 -17.20 13.09
C ARG A 18 28.79 -16.08 12.30
N GLU A 19 29.90 -16.36 11.61
CA GLU A 19 30.60 -15.38 10.78
C GLU A 19 29.76 -14.90 9.60
N VAL A 20 29.04 -15.82 8.93
CA VAL A 20 28.12 -15.46 7.83
C VAL A 20 27.01 -14.55 8.33
N LEU A 21 26.40 -14.86 9.48
CA LEU A 21 25.34 -14.02 10.05
C LEU A 21 25.87 -12.64 10.47
N ALA A 22 27.08 -12.57 11.02
CA ALA A 22 27.70 -11.31 11.46
C ALA A 22 28.11 -10.40 10.30
N SER A 23 28.55 -10.96 9.18
CA SER A 23 29.01 -10.23 7.99
C SER A 23 27.90 -9.95 6.96
N ALA A 24 26.71 -10.53 7.15
CA ALA A 24 25.60 -10.35 6.23
C ALA A 24 25.12 -8.88 6.18
N ARG A 25 24.89 -8.40 4.96
CA ARG A 25 24.34 -7.06 4.71
C ARG A 25 22.83 -6.97 4.97
N ALA A 26 22.14 -8.10 4.89
CA ALA A 26 20.75 -8.30 5.32
C ALA A 26 20.53 -9.80 5.57
N VAL A 27 19.53 -10.15 6.37
CA VAL A 27 19.18 -11.55 6.71
C VAL A 27 17.72 -11.81 6.39
N LEU A 28 17.44 -12.92 5.70
CA LEU A 28 16.10 -13.45 5.51
C LEU A 28 15.96 -14.76 6.29
N VAL A 29 14.93 -14.84 7.13
CA VAL A 29 14.49 -16.06 7.79
C VAL A 29 13.23 -16.54 7.07
N ALA A 30 13.35 -17.56 6.22
CA ALA A 30 12.21 -18.25 5.62
C ALA A 30 11.82 -19.43 6.51
N ASP A 31 10.83 -19.23 7.39
CA ASP A 31 10.42 -20.25 8.35
C ASP A 31 9.29 -21.11 7.76
N TYR A 32 9.54 -22.41 7.63
CA TYR A 32 8.54 -23.39 7.15
C TYR A 32 7.99 -24.29 8.29
N GLY A 33 8.11 -23.85 9.55
CA GLY A 33 7.62 -24.61 10.70
C GLY A 33 8.47 -25.83 11.03
N ARG A 34 9.78 -25.74 10.82
CA ARG A 34 10.75 -26.82 11.08
C ARG A 34 11.67 -26.53 12.27
N HIS A 35 11.44 -25.42 12.99
CA HIS A 35 12.21 -24.98 14.17
C HIS A 35 13.71 -24.74 13.92
N THR A 36 14.11 -24.56 12.65
CA THR A 36 15.50 -24.27 12.29
C THR A 36 15.93 -22.89 12.77
N ALA A 37 15.03 -21.91 12.72
CA ALA A 37 15.28 -20.56 13.21
C ALA A 37 15.53 -20.53 14.73
N GLY A 38 14.94 -21.46 15.49
CA GLY A 38 15.15 -21.64 16.92
C GLY A 38 16.61 -21.88 17.29
N ALA A 39 17.33 -22.71 16.52
CA ALA A 39 18.74 -23.04 16.80
C ALA A 39 19.70 -21.83 16.68
N VAL A 40 19.38 -20.87 15.81
CA VAL A 40 20.21 -19.66 15.58
C VAL A 40 19.60 -18.40 16.18
N ARG A 41 18.56 -18.54 17.01
CA ARG A 41 17.70 -17.42 17.46
C ARG A 41 18.47 -16.33 18.21
N ALA A 42 19.42 -16.71 19.06
CA ALA A 42 20.24 -15.75 19.81
C ALA A 42 21.09 -14.87 18.87
N HIS A 43 21.65 -15.47 17.81
CA HIS A 43 22.43 -14.77 16.80
C HIS A 43 21.54 -13.87 15.93
N LEU A 44 20.38 -14.36 15.48
CA LEU A 44 19.40 -13.56 14.74
C LEU A 44 18.98 -12.31 15.54
N ARG A 45 18.77 -12.45 16.85
CA ARG A 45 18.43 -11.31 17.74
C ARG A 45 19.59 -10.31 17.87
N ALA A 46 20.83 -10.77 17.85
CA ALA A 46 21.99 -9.88 17.89
C ALA A 46 22.11 -9.09 16.58
N VAL A 47 22.02 -9.80 15.44
CA VAL A 47 22.14 -9.24 14.09
C VAL A 47 21.02 -8.24 13.78
N ALA A 48 19.79 -8.51 14.21
CA ALA A 48 18.64 -7.62 14.00
C ALA A 48 18.80 -6.20 14.59
N ARG A 49 19.80 -5.98 15.46
CA ARG A 49 20.09 -4.65 16.04
C ARG A 49 20.75 -3.69 15.06
N HIS A 50 21.46 -4.20 14.06
CA HIS A 50 22.26 -3.40 13.14
C HIS A 50 22.12 -3.79 11.67
N THR A 51 21.65 -5.01 11.40
CA THR A 51 21.45 -5.54 10.05
C THR A 51 19.96 -5.72 9.80
N PRO A 52 19.42 -5.26 8.64
CA PRO A 52 18.03 -5.50 8.28
C PRO A 52 17.72 -7.00 8.26
N LEU A 53 16.79 -7.41 9.12
CA LEU A 53 16.29 -8.78 9.19
C LEU A 53 14.84 -8.82 8.71
N VAL A 54 14.58 -9.60 7.66
CA VAL A 54 13.23 -9.95 7.20
C VAL A 54 12.90 -11.34 7.70
N TRP A 55 11.71 -11.51 8.27
CA TRP A 55 11.22 -12.81 8.72
C TRP A 55 9.92 -13.15 7.99
N ASP A 56 9.93 -14.27 7.28
CA ASP A 56 8.72 -14.84 6.66
C ASP A 56 8.19 -15.95 7.60
N PRO A 57 7.11 -15.66 8.36
CA PRO A 57 6.71 -16.51 9.48
C PRO A 57 5.78 -17.64 9.04
N HIS A 58 5.76 -18.72 9.82
CA HIS A 58 4.80 -19.81 9.64
C HIS A 58 4.05 -20.10 10.95
N PRO A 59 2.75 -20.51 10.94
CA PRO A 59 1.97 -20.73 12.16
C PRO A 59 2.51 -21.82 13.09
N LYS A 60 3.26 -22.77 12.54
CA LYS A 60 3.98 -23.81 13.29
C LYS A 60 5.46 -23.48 13.53
N GLY A 61 5.89 -22.29 13.09
CA GLY A 61 7.26 -21.80 13.22
C GLY A 61 7.54 -21.13 14.55
N ASP A 62 8.78 -20.71 14.72
CA ASP A 62 9.20 -19.99 15.92
C ASP A 62 8.78 -18.51 15.81
N PRO A 63 8.47 -17.84 16.93
CA PRO A 63 8.10 -16.43 16.88
C PRO A 63 9.30 -15.59 16.42
N PRO A 64 9.08 -14.62 15.50
CA PRO A 64 10.12 -13.70 15.03
C PRO A 64 10.90 -13.04 16.18
N VAL A 65 12.18 -12.75 15.92
CA VAL A 65 13.03 -12.08 16.91
C VAL A 65 12.64 -10.61 17.08
N PRO A 66 12.67 -10.06 18.30
CA PRO A 66 12.54 -8.63 18.52
C PRO A 66 13.57 -7.84 17.71
N GLY A 67 13.13 -6.73 17.10
CA GLY A 67 13.98 -5.91 16.24
C GLY A 67 14.02 -6.36 14.77
N ALA A 68 13.33 -7.45 14.39
CA ALA A 68 13.11 -7.78 12.99
C ALA A 68 12.58 -6.54 12.24
N ARG A 69 13.24 -6.19 11.12
CA ARG A 69 12.93 -4.97 10.37
C ARG A 69 11.56 -5.08 9.72
N LEU A 70 11.27 -6.23 9.13
CA LEU A 70 9.97 -6.57 8.57
C LEU A 70 9.63 -8.03 8.89
N VAL A 71 8.36 -8.29 9.16
CA VAL A 71 7.79 -9.64 9.17
C VAL A 71 6.70 -9.72 8.11
N THR A 72 6.68 -10.76 7.28
CA THR A 72 5.92 -10.79 6.01
C THR A 72 4.83 -11.88 5.94
N PRO A 73 3.94 -12.03 6.93
CA PRO A 73 2.92 -13.09 6.87
C PRO A 73 1.97 -12.86 5.69
N ASN A 74 1.47 -13.93 5.10
CA ASN A 74 0.30 -13.84 4.23
C ASN A 74 -1.01 -13.71 5.03
N ALA A 75 -2.11 -13.40 4.34
CA ALA A 75 -3.43 -13.24 4.94
C ALA A 75 -3.88 -14.45 5.81
N ALA A 76 -3.57 -15.68 5.40
CA ALA A 76 -3.93 -16.90 6.12
C ALA A 76 -3.03 -17.14 7.34
N GLU A 77 -1.75 -16.80 7.24
CA GLU A 77 -0.80 -16.88 8.35
C GLU A 77 -1.11 -15.82 9.40
N ALA A 78 -1.37 -14.58 8.99
CA ALA A 78 -1.84 -13.52 9.88
C ALA A 78 -3.17 -13.90 10.55
N LEU A 79 -4.03 -14.64 9.85
CA LEU A 79 -5.25 -15.20 10.43
C LEU A 79 -4.95 -16.18 11.56
N ALA A 80 -4.11 -17.17 11.28
CA ALA A 80 -3.74 -18.24 12.21
C ALA A 80 -2.92 -17.75 13.41
N LEU A 81 -2.01 -16.79 13.20
CA LEU A 81 -1.11 -16.26 14.22
C LEU A 81 -1.82 -15.27 15.17
N CYS A 82 -2.96 -14.70 14.76
CA CYS A 82 -3.64 -13.62 15.49
C CYS A 82 -5.17 -13.74 15.54
N PRO A 83 -5.76 -14.90 15.92
CA PRO A 83 -7.17 -15.22 15.67
C PRO A 83 -8.21 -14.22 16.25
N GLY A 84 -7.84 -13.37 17.21
CA GLY A 84 -8.74 -12.48 17.96
C GLY A 84 -9.45 -11.36 17.18
N ALA A 85 -8.93 -10.93 16.02
CA ALA A 85 -9.53 -9.84 15.22
C ALA A 85 -10.42 -10.40 14.10
N GLY A 86 -11.73 -10.47 14.29
CA GLY A 86 -12.66 -11.10 13.33
C GLY A 86 -12.64 -10.46 11.92
N GLY A 87 -12.85 -11.28 10.88
CA GLY A 87 -13.10 -10.81 9.50
C GLY A 87 -11.89 -10.84 8.56
N SER A 88 -12.17 -10.56 7.28
CA SER A 88 -11.21 -10.51 6.15
C SER A 88 -11.12 -9.12 5.49
N SER A 89 -11.61 -8.10 6.20
CA SER A 89 -11.54 -6.70 5.76
C SER A 89 -10.10 -6.15 5.89
N LEU A 90 -9.80 -5.06 5.16
CA LEU A 90 -8.53 -4.34 5.35
C LEU A 90 -8.38 -3.80 6.78
N GLY A 91 -9.50 -3.45 7.43
CA GLY A 91 -9.58 -3.15 8.85
C GLY A 91 -9.00 -4.27 9.71
N ALA A 92 -9.55 -5.47 9.57
CA ALA A 92 -9.13 -6.65 10.32
C ALA A 92 -7.65 -7.01 10.08
N TYR A 93 -7.16 -6.91 8.85
CA TYR A 93 -5.74 -7.17 8.56
C TYR A 93 -4.82 -6.10 9.14
N ALA A 94 -5.23 -4.83 9.19
CA ALA A 94 -4.45 -3.77 9.84
C ALA A 94 -4.34 -3.99 11.35
N GLU A 95 -5.44 -4.37 12.01
CA GLU A 95 -5.47 -4.68 13.44
C GLU A 95 -4.57 -5.88 13.76
N ARG A 96 -4.68 -6.97 12.97
CA ARG A 96 -3.80 -8.14 13.10
C ARG A 96 -2.34 -7.78 12.89
N GLY A 97 -2.02 -7.02 11.86
CA GLY A 97 -0.66 -6.58 11.58
C GLY A 97 -0.07 -5.76 12.75
N ALA A 98 -0.83 -4.79 13.28
CA ALA A 98 -0.41 -3.97 14.41
C ALA A 98 -0.22 -4.79 15.70
N GLU A 99 -1.13 -5.73 15.98
CA GLU A 99 -1.02 -6.63 17.13
C GLU A 99 0.22 -7.53 17.02
N LEU A 100 0.46 -8.12 15.84
CA LEU A 100 1.65 -8.94 15.58
C LEU A 100 2.93 -8.11 15.69
N ALA A 101 2.94 -6.89 15.16
CA ALA A 101 4.09 -5.98 15.25
C ALA A 101 4.43 -5.66 16.71
N ALA A 102 3.42 -5.38 17.53
CA ALA A 102 3.58 -5.14 18.96
C ALA A 102 4.05 -6.39 19.71
N ARG A 103 3.38 -7.55 19.48
CA ARG A 103 3.67 -8.82 20.13
C ARG A 103 5.11 -9.28 19.89
N TRP A 104 5.57 -9.19 18.65
CA TRP A 104 6.94 -9.60 18.30
C TRP A 104 7.98 -8.51 18.48
N ARG A 105 7.55 -7.27 18.76
CA ARG A 105 8.42 -6.09 18.78
C ARG A 105 9.20 -5.94 17.47
N ALA A 106 8.52 -6.18 16.35
CA ALA A 106 9.03 -5.96 15.01
C ALA A 106 8.91 -4.47 14.67
N ALA A 107 9.80 -3.96 13.82
CA ALA A 107 9.73 -2.58 13.35
C ALA A 107 8.54 -2.36 12.39
N GLY A 108 8.12 -3.42 11.68
CA GLY A 108 6.90 -3.43 10.88
C GLY A 108 6.43 -4.84 10.54
N VAL A 109 5.14 -4.99 10.28
CA VAL A 109 4.52 -6.21 9.75
C VAL A 109 3.84 -5.87 8.44
N ALA A 110 4.19 -6.60 7.39
CA ALA A 110 3.73 -6.42 6.02
C ALA A 110 2.86 -7.62 5.62
N VAL A 111 1.54 -7.49 5.76
CA VAL A 111 0.60 -8.59 5.46
C VAL A 111 0.36 -8.64 3.95
N THR A 112 0.73 -9.74 3.29
CA THR A 112 0.47 -9.91 1.85
C THR A 112 -0.99 -10.33 1.62
N LEU A 113 -1.68 -9.63 0.72
CA LEU A 113 -3.13 -9.72 0.47
C LEU A 113 -3.46 -10.16 -0.97
N GLY A 114 -2.55 -10.86 -1.62
CA GLY A 114 -2.71 -11.32 -3.01
C GLY A 114 -2.71 -10.16 -4.00
N ASP A 115 -3.71 -10.11 -4.87
CA ASP A 115 -3.87 -9.10 -5.92
C ASP A 115 -4.13 -7.68 -5.39
N ARG A 116 -4.51 -7.54 -4.11
CA ARG A 116 -4.65 -6.26 -3.42
C ARG A 116 -3.31 -5.64 -3.01
N GLY A 117 -2.21 -6.39 -3.08
CA GLY A 117 -0.87 -5.94 -2.71
C GLY A 117 -0.49 -6.28 -1.26
N VAL A 118 0.22 -5.38 -0.58
CA VAL A 118 0.70 -5.58 0.80
C VAL A 118 0.28 -4.44 1.73
N LEU A 119 -0.19 -4.80 2.92
CA LEU A 119 -0.58 -3.87 3.96
C LEU A 119 0.52 -3.79 5.03
N LEU A 120 1.24 -2.67 5.06
CA LEU A 120 2.29 -2.40 6.04
C LEU A 120 1.70 -1.71 7.28
N THR A 121 2.00 -2.30 8.43
CA THR A 121 1.63 -1.82 9.76
C THR A 121 2.88 -1.66 10.63
N ARG A 122 2.82 -0.75 11.60
CA ARG A 122 3.90 -0.49 12.56
C ARG A 122 3.39 -0.68 13.99
N PRO A 123 4.27 -0.98 14.95
CA PRO A 123 3.86 -1.05 16.36
C PRO A 123 3.30 0.32 16.81
N GLY A 124 2.27 0.29 17.67
CA GLY A 124 1.67 1.50 18.24
C GLY A 124 0.41 2.03 17.53
N GLY A 125 -0.09 1.35 16.49
CA GLY A 125 -1.46 1.58 15.98
C GLY A 125 -1.65 2.79 15.07
N GLY A 126 -0.60 3.27 14.39
CA GLY A 126 -0.71 4.32 13.39
C GLY A 126 -1.38 3.87 12.09
N THR A 127 -1.72 4.83 11.23
CA THR A 127 -2.39 4.56 9.93
C THR A 127 -1.59 3.58 9.07
N PRO A 128 -2.20 2.46 8.61
CA PRO A 128 -1.51 1.49 7.77
C PRO A 128 -1.23 2.05 6.37
N MET A 129 -0.13 1.58 5.76
CA MET A 129 0.21 1.89 4.38
C MET A 129 -0.14 0.70 3.49
N LEU A 130 -0.92 0.96 2.44
CA LEU A 130 -1.24 -0.06 1.44
C LEU A 130 -0.36 0.18 0.21
N ILE A 131 0.37 -0.86 -0.19
CA ILE A 131 1.20 -0.85 -1.39
C ILE A 131 0.50 -1.80 -2.38
N PRO A 132 -0.26 -1.27 -3.35
CA PRO A 132 -1.10 -2.08 -4.23
C PRO A 132 -0.26 -2.82 -5.27
N ALA A 133 -0.75 -3.97 -5.72
CA ALA A 133 -0.17 -4.65 -6.87
C ALA A 133 -0.23 -3.72 -8.11
N PRO A 134 0.85 -3.65 -8.92
CA PRO A 134 0.88 -2.77 -10.09
C PRO A 134 -0.18 -3.16 -11.13
N PHE A 135 -0.50 -4.45 -11.20
CA PHE A 135 -1.56 -5.04 -12.03
C PHE A 135 -2.07 -6.30 -11.33
N ARG A 136 -3.26 -6.77 -11.72
CA ARG A 136 -3.73 -8.09 -11.31
C ARG A 136 -2.97 -9.14 -12.12
N ALA A 137 -2.17 -9.94 -11.44
CA ALA A 137 -1.42 -11.02 -12.06
C ALA A 137 -2.32 -12.23 -12.28
N GLU A 138 -2.34 -12.76 -13.49
CA GLU A 138 -3.00 -14.02 -13.83
C GLU A 138 -1.93 -15.11 -13.92
N GLY A 139 -2.01 -16.15 -13.08
CA GLY A 139 -1.01 -17.23 -13.04
C GLY A 139 -0.98 -17.97 -11.71
N ASP A 140 -0.03 -18.90 -11.55
CA ASP A 140 0.14 -19.67 -10.32
C ASP A 140 0.80 -18.80 -9.23
N PRO A 141 0.12 -18.57 -8.09
CA PRO A 141 0.69 -17.81 -6.98
C PRO A 141 1.74 -18.60 -6.17
N CYS A 142 1.96 -19.88 -6.46
CA CYS A 142 2.93 -20.71 -5.74
C CYS A 142 4.35 -20.12 -5.82
N GLY A 143 4.94 -19.81 -4.68
CA GLY A 143 6.27 -19.20 -4.56
C GLY A 143 6.28 -17.66 -4.61
N ALA A 144 5.13 -17.00 -4.78
CA ALA A 144 5.05 -15.53 -4.78
C ALA A 144 5.47 -14.93 -3.43
N GLY A 145 5.16 -15.61 -2.32
CA GLY A 145 5.61 -15.22 -0.97
C GLY A 145 7.14 -15.27 -0.82
N ASP A 146 7.77 -16.36 -1.28
CA ASP A 146 9.24 -16.50 -1.25
C ASP A 146 9.92 -15.44 -2.12
N CYS A 147 9.39 -15.21 -3.34
CA CYS A 147 9.85 -14.17 -4.25
C CYS A 147 9.75 -12.78 -3.60
N PHE A 148 8.63 -12.50 -2.94
CA PHE A 148 8.38 -11.26 -2.22
C PHE A 148 9.38 -11.06 -1.07
N ALA A 149 9.56 -12.05 -0.21
CA ALA A 149 10.46 -11.97 0.94
C ALA A 149 11.93 -11.83 0.51
N ALA A 150 12.36 -12.59 -0.52
CA ALA A 150 13.69 -12.50 -1.11
C ALA A 150 13.97 -11.13 -1.74
N THR A 151 13.01 -10.59 -2.49
CA THR A 151 13.14 -9.26 -3.11
C THR A 151 13.19 -8.16 -2.05
N THR A 152 12.38 -8.29 -1.00
CA THR A 152 12.36 -7.36 0.14
C THR A 152 13.72 -7.30 0.84
N VAL A 153 14.29 -8.46 1.19
CA VAL A 153 15.59 -8.48 1.89
C VAL A 153 16.73 -7.96 1.00
N ALA A 154 16.69 -8.24 -0.31
CA ALA A 154 17.69 -7.74 -1.25
C ALA A 154 17.64 -6.21 -1.39
N ALA A 155 16.45 -5.65 -1.53
CA ALA A 155 16.25 -4.20 -1.57
C ALA A 155 16.71 -3.51 -0.27
N LEU A 156 16.40 -4.11 0.90
CA LEU A 156 16.89 -3.60 2.18
C LEU A 156 18.41 -3.70 2.29
N ALA A 157 19.02 -4.75 1.75
CA ALA A 157 20.47 -4.84 1.66
C ALA A 157 21.02 -3.66 0.85
N ASP A 158 20.41 -3.33 -0.29
CA ASP A 158 20.80 -2.18 -1.12
C ASP A 158 20.62 -0.81 -0.44
N GLY A 159 20.01 -0.76 0.74
CA GLY A 159 19.84 0.45 1.55
C GLY A 159 18.52 1.18 1.30
N LEU A 160 17.60 0.56 0.56
CA LEU A 160 16.26 1.11 0.37
C LEU A 160 15.49 1.17 1.69
N LEU A 161 14.57 2.11 1.78
CA LEU A 161 13.62 2.18 2.88
C LEU A 161 12.66 0.98 2.83
N PRO A 162 12.08 0.55 3.97
CA PRO A 162 11.14 -0.58 4.00
C PRO A 162 9.99 -0.44 3.01
N GLU A 163 9.46 0.77 2.82
CA GLU A 163 8.33 1.06 1.95
C GLU A 163 8.71 0.89 0.47
N GLU A 164 9.90 1.37 0.09
CA GLU A 164 10.47 1.22 -1.26
C GLU A 164 10.81 -0.26 -1.55
N ALA A 165 11.35 -0.96 -0.56
CA ALA A 165 11.65 -2.39 -0.65
C ALA A 165 10.38 -3.22 -0.88
N LEU A 166 9.31 -2.92 -0.14
CA LEU A 166 8.01 -3.56 -0.30
C LEU A 166 7.37 -3.22 -1.66
N GLN A 167 7.47 -1.97 -2.13
CA GLN A 167 6.99 -1.58 -3.46
C GLN A 167 7.68 -2.38 -4.57
N ARG A 168 9.00 -2.54 -4.49
CA ARG A 168 9.77 -3.38 -5.42
C ARG A 168 9.36 -4.85 -5.32
N ALA A 169 9.19 -5.37 -4.10
CA ALA A 169 8.81 -6.76 -3.86
C ALA A 169 7.39 -7.09 -4.37
N VAL A 170 6.43 -6.18 -4.21
CA VAL A 170 5.07 -6.36 -4.78
C VAL A 170 5.13 -6.42 -6.30
N ALA A 171 5.91 -5.53 -6.93
CA ALA A 171 6.04 -5.53 -8.38
C ALA A 171 6.71 -6.81 -8.90
N GLU A 172 7.77 -7.27 -8.24
CA GLU A 172 8.47 -8.50 -8.59
C GLU A 172 7.58 -9.74 -8.38
N ALA A 173 6.85 -9.82 -7.27
CA ALA A 173 5.93 -10.91 -7.00
C ALA A 173 4.79 -10.95 -8.03
N ALA A 174 4.22 -9.80 -8.41
CA ALA A 174 3.19 -9.74 -9.45
C ALA A 174 3.73 -10.19 -10.83
N ALA A 175 4.97 -9.81 -11.16
CA ALA A 175 5.65 -10.26 -12.37
C ALA A 175 5.94 -11.78 -12.33
N PHE A 176 6.39 -12.30 -11.19
CA PHE A 176 6.63 -13.73 -10.96
C PHE A 176 5.37 -14.57 -11.15
N VAL A 177 4.23 -14.14 -10.58
CA VAL A 177 2.94 -14.82 -10.78
C VAL A 177 2.52 -14.78 -12.25
N SER A 178 2.64 -13.62 -12.90
CA SER A 178 2.29 -13.47 -14.32
C SER A 178 3.18 -14.26 -15.27
N ALA A 179 4.41 -14.56 -14.84
CA ALA A 179 5.33 -15.42 -15.56
C ALA A 179 4.97 -16.91 -15.43
N GLY A 180 3.95 -17.29 -14.65
CA GLY A 180 3.53 -18.67 -14.43
C GLY A 180 4.05 -19.29 -13.13
N GLY A 181 4.56 -18.48 -12.20
CA GLY A 181 5.03 -18.92 -10.89
C GLY A 181 6.27 -19.82 -10.95
N ALA A 182 6.43 -20.71 -9.97
CA ALA A 182 7.59 -21.60 -9.85
C ALA A 182 7.76 -22.63 -10.99
N GLY A 183 6.86 -22.66 -11.98
CA GLY A 183 6.74 -23.73 -12.98
C GLY A 183 7.09 -23.39 -14.44
N ASN A 184 7.57 -22.19 -14.80
CA ASN A 184 7.65 -21.81 -16.23
C ASN A 184 9.05 -21.34 -16.75
N PRO A 185 9.63 -22.02 -17.76
CA PRO A 185 10.91 -21.65 -18.41
C PRO A 185 10.85 -20.55 -19.49
N GLU A 186 9.69 -20.08 -19.93
CA GLU A 186 9.57 -19.17 -21.10
C GLU A 186 9.31 -17.70 -20.73
N LEU A 187 10.38 -17.03 -20.28
CA LEU A 187 10.44 -15.66 -19.77
C LEU A 187 10.37 -14.52 -20.82
N TRP A 188 9.74 -14.70 -22.00
CA TRP A 188 9.86 -13.71 -23.09
C TRP A 188 8.57 -13.44 -23.89
N ARG A 189 7.63 -12.60 -23.38
CA ARG A 189 6.75 -11.63 -24.12
C ARG A 189 5.62 -11.02 -23.25
N PRO A 190 5.28 -9.72 -23.35
CA PRO A 190 4.18 -9.11 -22.58
C PRO A 190 2.96 -8.59 -23.39
N ARG A 191 1.72 -8.83 -22.90
CA ARG A 191 0.48 -7.95 -22.82
C ARG A 191 -0.77 -8.80 -22.45
N ALA A 192 -1.87 -8.30 -21.86
CA ALA A 192 -2.57 -7.01 -21.96
C ALA A 192 -3.39 -6.61 -20.68
N ALA A 193 -3.91 -5.37 -20.65
CA ALA A 193 -4.71 -4.76 -19.58
C ALA A 193 -6.24 -4.94 -19.75
N PRO A 194 -7.07 -4.80 -18.68
CA PRO A 194 -8.53 -4.89 -18.77
C PRO A 194 -9.19 -3.63 -19.39
N GLY A 195 -10.37 -3.85 -19.98
CA GLY A 195 -11.12 -2.94 -20.87
C GLY A 195 -11.96 -1.82 -20.22
N PRO A 196 -12.88 -1.19 -21.01
CA PRO A 196 -13.34 0.19 -20.79
C PRO A 196 -14.41 0.35 -19.68
N ALA A 197 -14.42 1.56 -19.12
CA ALA A 197 -15.37 2.07 -18.13
C ALA A 197 -16.82 2.13 -18.66
N GLN A 198 -17.78 1.90 -17.76
CA GLN A 198 -19.21 2.11 -17.97
C GLN A 198 -19.55 3.62 -17.86
N ASP A 199 -20.68 4.03 -18.46
CA ASP A 199 -21.18 5.41 -18.58
C ASP A 199 -21.09 6.23 -17.27
N PRO A 200 -20.61 7.49 -17.31
CA PRO A 200 -20.59 8.35 -16.13
C PRO A 200 -21.92 9.10 -15.99
N ALA A 201 -22.72 8.67 -15.00
CA ALA A 201 -23.56 9.51 -14.12
C ALA A 201 -24.54 8.65 -13.30
N ALA A 202 -24.06 7.60 -12.62
CA ALA A 202 -24.81 7.06 -11.50
C ALA A 202 -24.58 7.99 -10.29
N ASP A 203 -25.63 8.29 -9.53
CA ASP A 203 -25.47 8.96 -8.24
C ASP A 203 -24.42 8.19 -7.42
N ALA A 204 -23.36 8.88 -6.97
CA ALA A 204 -22.26 8.28 -6.22
C ALA A 204 -22.75 7.49 -5.00
N PHE A 205 -23.86 7.92 -4.39
CA PHE A 205 -24.47 7.23 -3.26
C PHE A 205 -25.19 5.95 -3.70
N GLU A 206 -25.93 5.97 -4.81
CA GLU A 206 -26.59 4.78 -5.36
C GLU A 206 -25.58 3.74 -5.84
N LEU A 207 -24.50 4.18 -6.49
CA LEU A 207 -23.40 3.30 -6.89
C LEU A 207 -22.78 2.60 -5.68
N ALA A 208 -22.49 3.36 -4.62
CA ALA A 208 -21.88 2.82 -3.41
C ALA A 208 -22.81 1.80 -2.71
N GLU A 209 -24.12 2.09 -2.62
CA GLU A 209 -25.11 1.14 -2.10
C GLU A 209 -25.18 -0.13 -2.96
N ALA A 210 -25.22 0.00 -4.29
CA ALA A 210 -25.28 -1.14 -5.20
C ALA A 210 -24.02 -2.03 -5.14
N VAL A 211 -22.84 -1.43 -4.89
CA VAL A 211 -21.58 -2.17 -4.70
C VAL A 211 -21.58 -2.93 -3.38
N ARG A 212 -21.98 -2.28 -2.29
CA ARG A 212 -22.08 -2.95 -0.98
C ARG A 212 -23.14 -4.05 -0.96
N ALA A 213 -24.29 -3.84 -1.59
CA ALA A 213 -25.38 -4.82 -1.62
C ALA A 213 -24.97 -6.16 -2.26
N ARG A 214 -23.99 -6.14 -3.18
CA ARG A 214 -23.40 -7.36 -3.77
C ARG A 214 -22.13 -7.86 -3.07
N GLY A 215 -21.78 -7.29 -1.91
CA GLY A 215 -20.59 -7.65 -1.14
C GLY A 215 -19.27 -7.09 -1.69
N GLY A 216 -19.33 -6.09 -2.58
CA GLY A 216 -18.15 -5.43 -3.14
C GLY A 216 -17.57 -4.35 -2.20
N THR A 217 -16.32 -3.97 -2.45
CA THR A 217 -15.57 -2.96 -1.70
C THR A 217 -15.70 -1.59 -2.36
N VAL A 218 -16.23 -0.60 -1.63
CA VAL A 218 -16.31 0.80 -2.05
C VAL A 218 -15.06 1.55 -1.59
N VAL A 219 -14.28 2.06 -2.55
CA VAL A 219 -13.12 2.90 -2.28
C VAL A 219 -13.51 4.36 -2.50
N ALA A 220 -13.09 5.24 -1.60
CA ALA A 220 -13.21 6.67 -1.77
C ALA A 220 -11.86 7.37 -1.60
N THR A 221 -11.69 8.48 -2.31
CA THR A 221 -10.56 9.41 -2.14
C THR A 221 -11.08 10.83 -2.29
N GLY A 222 -10.31 11.84 -1.88
CA GLY A 222 -10.78 13.21 -2.01
C GLY A 222 -9.73 14.27 -2.04
N GLY A 223 -10.12 15.40 -2.62
CA GLY A 223 -9.25 16.54 -2.82
C GLY A 223 -9.85 17.59 -3.73
N CYS A 224 -9.07 18.62 -3.99
CA CYS A 224 -9.46 19.74 -4.83
C CYS A 224 -9.33 19.45 -6.33
N PHE A 225 -8.32 18.66 -6.74
CA PHE A 225 -8.05 18.30 -8.14
C PHE A 225 -8.08 19.48 -9.14
N ASP A 226 -7.60 20.65 -8.71
CA ASP A 226 -7.62 21.89 -9.50
C ASP A 226 -6.90 21.74 -10.86
N LEU A 227 -5.70 21.16 -10.83
CA LEU A 227 -4.93 20.82 -12.03
C LEU A 227 -4.54 19.35 -11.94
N VAL A 228 -5.19 18.49 -12.72
CA VAL A 228 -4.86 17.06 -12.76
C VAL A 228 -3.50 16.86 -13.43
N HIS A 229 -2.68 15.95 -12.90
CA HIS A 229 -1.37 15.59 -13.43
C HIS A 229 -1.12 14.09 -13.20
N ALA A 230 -0.02 13.56 -13.74
CA ALA A 230 0.32 12.13 -13.68
C ALA A 230 0.28 11.54 -12.26
N GLY A 231 0.79 12.25 -11.24
CA GLY A 231 0.65 11.82 -9.83
C GLY A 231 -0.80 11.63 -9.35
N HIS A 232 -1.75 12.50 -9.74
CA HIS A 232 -3.17 12.29 -9.43
C HIS A 232 -3.71 11.07 -10.18
N VAL A 233 -3.37 10.91 -11.46
CA VAL A 233 -3.80 9.76 -12.27
C VAL A 233 -3.31 8.46 -11.63
N GLY A 234 -2.02 8.36 -11.28
CA GLY A 234 -1.45 7.18 -10.64
C GLY A 234 -2.05 6.88 -9.26
N LEU A 235 -2.39 7.93 -8.47
CA LEU A 235 -3.11 7.77 -7.20
C LEU A 235 -4.52 7.20 -7.44
N LEU A 236 -5.27 7.73 -8.40
CA LEU A 236 -6.64 7.30 -8.71
C LEU A 236 -6.66 5.87 -9.27
N GLU A 237 -5.75 5.54 -10.19
CA GLU A 237 -5.59 4.18 -10.70
C GLU A 237 -5.23 3.17 -9.59
N SER A 238 -4.37 3.57 -8.67
CA SER A 238 -3.97 2.74 -7.54
C SER A 238 -5.12 2.57 -6.54
N ALA A 239 -5.88 3.64 -6.27
CA ALA A 239 -7.07 3.58 -5.43
C ALA A 239 -8.14 2.67 -6.04
N ARG A 240 -8.37 2.77 -7.36
CA ARG A 240 -9.35 1.96 -8.08
C ARG A 240 -9.07 0.46 -8.01
N ARG A 241 -7.79 0.06 -7.92
CA ARG A 241 -7.37 -1.35 -7.83
C ARG A 241 -7.68 -1.99 -6.47
N ILE A 242 -7.92 -1.20 -5.42
CA ILE A 242 -8.15 -1.71 -4.05
C ILE A 242 -9.53 -2.36 -3.91
N GLY A 243 -10.52 -1.88 -4.66
CA GLY A 243 -11.91 -2.34 -4.52
C GLY A 243 -12.65 -2.39 -5.85
N ASP A 244 -13.97 -2.49 -5.75
CA ASP A 244 -14.87 -2.74 -6.87
C ASP A 244 -15.36 -1.45 -7.53
N CYS A 245 -15.33 -0.32 -6.81
CA CYS A 245 -15.53 1.02 -7.36
C CYS A 245 -14.67 2.07 -6.63
N LEU A 246 -14.42 3.19 -7.31
CA LEU A 246 -13.78 4.39 -6.79
C LEU A 246 -14.73 5.59 -6.90
N VAL A 247 -15.04 6.19 -5.75
CA VAL A 247 -15.76 7.46 -5.63
C VAL A 247 -14.80 8.58 -5.26
N VAL A 248 -14.77 9.67 -6.04
CA VAL A 248 -13.96 10.85 -5.74
C VAL A 248 -14.78 11.93 -5.05
N CYS A 249 -14.46 12.23 -3.80
CA CYS A 249 -15.00 13.34 -3.02
C CYS A 249 -14.27 14.64 -3.41
N LEU A 250 -14.92 15.47 -4.22
CA LEU A 250 -14.39 16.70 -4.77
C LEU A 250 -14.81 17.91 -3.91
N ASN A 251 -13.85 18.73 -3.47
CA ASN A 251 -14.17 19.99 -2.80
C ASN A 251 -14.89 20.96 -3.76
N SER A 252 -15.93 21.63 -3.29
CA SER A 252 -16.59 22.74 -3.99
C SER A 252 -15.68 23.95 -4.19
N ASP A 253 -16.13 24.90 -5.00
CA ASP A 253 -15.37 26.14 -5.22
C ASP A 253 -15.26 26.97 -3.95
N ALA A 254 -16.33 27.05 -3.16
CA ALA A 254 -16.33 27.75 -1.87
C ALA A 254 -15.40 27.07 -0.85
N SER A 255 -15.42 25.74 -0.76
CA SER A 255 -14.53 24.95 0.10
C SER A 255 -13.05 25.18 -0.26
N VAL A 256 -12.72 25.17 -1.55
CA VAL A 256 -11.35 25.41 -2.01
C VAL A 256 -10.90 26.85 -1.73
N ALA A 257 -11.77 27.84 -1.97
CA ALA A 257 -11.46 29.25 -1.72
C ALA A 257 -11.13 29.51 -0.25
N ARG A 258 -11.92 28.95 0.69
CA ARG A 258 -11.64 29.07 2.13
C ARG A 258 -10.31 28.45 2.52
N ARG A 259 -9.94 27.31 1.92
CA ARG A 259 -8.73 26.54 2.28
C ARG A 259 -7.45 27.05 1.63
N LYS A 260 -7.52 27.54 0.39
CA LYS A 260 -6.34 27.91 -0.42
C LYS A 260 -6.19 29.41 -0.64
N GLY A 261 -7.18 30.21 -0.26
CA GLY A 261 -7.17 31.66 -0.38
C GLY A 261 -7.74 32.18 -1.70
N PRO A 262 -7.77 33.52 -1.88
CA PRO A 262 -8.39 34.17 -3.03
C PRO A 262 -7.72 33.79 -4.36
N GLY A 263 -8.52 33.66 -5.42
CA GLY A 263 -8.06 33.23 -6.75
C GLY A 263 -7.96 31.71 -6.94
N ARG A 264 -8.57 30.92 -6.04
CA ARG A 264 -8.70 29.46 -6.15
C ARG A 264 -10.14 29.00 -5.92
N PRO A 265 -10.60 27.93 -6.58
CA PRO A 265 -9.88 27.13 -7.59
C PRO A 265 -9.70 27.89 -8.92
N LEU A 266 -8.80 27.41 -9.77
CA LEU A 266 -8.65 27.95 -11.14
C LEU A 266 -9.75 27.43 -12.04
N ASN A 267 -10.14 26.16 -11.85
CA ASN A 267 -11.21 25.52 -12.59
C ASN A 267 -12.45 25.36 -11.70
N PRO A 268 -13.65 25.75 -12.15
CA PRO A 268 -14.90 25.52 -11.43
C PRO A 268 -15.14 24.04 -11.10
N ALA A 269 -15.92 23.77 -10.06
CA ALA A 269 -16.19 22.41 -9.57
C ALA A 269 -16.77 21.50 -10.66
N VAL A 270 -17.65 22.03 -11.51
CA VAL A 270 -18.26 21.31 -12.63
C VAL A 270 -17.21 20.81 -13.64
N ASP A 271 -16.21 21.64 -13.96
CA ASP A 271 -15.16 21.28 -14.92
C ASP A 271 -14.20 20.26 -14.31
N ARG A 272 -13.82 20.46 -13.05
CA ARG A 272 -12.98 19.51 -12.31
C ARG A 272 -13.66 18.14 -12.19
N ALA A 273 -14.96 18.12 -11.88
CA ALA A 273 -15.74 16.88 -11.81
C ALA A 273 -15.80 16.17 -13.17
N ARG A 274 -16.01 16.92 -14.26
CA ARG A 274 -16.03 16.37 -15.62
C ARG A 274 -14.69 15.74 -16.02
N VAL A 275 -13.57 16.39 -15.70
CA VAL A 275 -12.23 15.84 -15.97
C VAL A 275 -12.02 14.54 -15.18
N LEU A 276 -12.40 14.52 -13.90
CA LEU A 276 -12.27 13.31 -13.07
C LEU A 276 -13.14 12.16 -13.57
N ALA A 277 -14.40 12.42 -13.93
CA ALA A 277 -15.32 11.42 -14.45
C ALA A 277 -14.90 10.85 -15.82
N ALA A 278 -14.05 11.56 -16.56
CA ALA A 278 -13.49 11.07 -17.82
C ALA A 278 -12.28 10.13 -17.62
N LEU A 279 -11.75 10.01 -16.40
CA LEU A 279 -10.67 9.07 -16.10
C LEU A 279 -11.26 7.67 -15.91
N GLY A 280 -10.77 6.69 -16.69
CA GLY A 280 -11.26 5.31 -16.61
C GLY A 280 -11.10 4.62 -15.25
N SER A 281 -10.36 5.23 -14.32
CA SER A 281 -10.22 4.75 -12.95
C SER A 281 -11.28 5.30 -11.98
N VAL A 282 -12.13 6.24 -12.38
CA VAL A 282 -13.11 6.91 -11.53
C VAL A 282 -14.52 6.46 -11.92
N ASP A 283 -15.26 5.85 -10.98
CA ASP A 283 -16.61 5.36 -11.25
C ASP A 283 -17.69 6.41 -10.89
N ALA A 284 -17.43 7.29 -9.90
CA ALA A 284 -18.30 8.41 -9.58
C ALA A 284 -17.56 9.59 -8.93
N VAL A 285 -18.15 10.79 -9.02
CA VAL A 285 -17.66 12.01 -8.35
C VAL A 285 -18.78 12.59 -7.50
N VAL A 286 -18.48 12.92 -6.25
CA VAL A 286 -19.41 13.62 -5.34
C VAL A 286 -18.78 14.95 -4.93
N VAL A 287 -19.53 16.05 -5.08
CA VAL A 287 -19.07 17.38 -4.65
C VAL A 287 -19.56 17.65 -3.23
N PHE A 288 -18.68 18.16 -2.37
CA PHE A 288 -19.01 18.55 -1.00
C PHE A 288 -18.53 19.97 -0.69
N GLU A 289 -19.28 20.67 0.17
CA GLU A 289 -19.10 22.10 0.45
C GLU A 289 -18.30 22.35 1.72
N GLU A 290 -18.23 21.38 2.62
CA GLU A 290 -17.59 21.46 3.93
C GLU A 290 -16.06 21.60 3.81
N ASP A 291 -15.42 22.04 4.90
CA ASP A 291 -13.96 22.20 4.94
C ASP A 291 -13.23 20.84 5.04
N THR A 292 -13.91 19.86 5.63
CA THR A 292 -13.40 18.51 5.86
C THR A 292 -14.40 17.47 5.31
N PRO A 293 -13.94 16.31 4.81
CA PRO A 293 -14.79 15.34 4.10
C PRO A 293 -15.70 14.49 5.01
N GLU A 294 -15.71 14.68 6.33
CA GLU A 294 -16.35 13.81 7.32
C GLU A 294 -17.84 13.63 7.04
N ALA A 295 -18.55 14.71 6.69
CA ALA A 295 -19.99 14.66 6.39
C ALA A 295 -20.28 13.81 5.15
N VAL A 296 -19.52 14.01 4.06
CA VAL A 296 -19.69 13.21 2.83
C VAL A 296 -19.27 11.76 3.05
N LEU A 297 -18.23 11.50 3.87
CA LEU A 297 -17.81 10.15 4.21
C LEU A 297 -18.82 9.42 5.09
N ALA A 298 -19.43 10.08 6.07
CA ALA A 298 -20.45 9.49 6.93
C ALA A 298 -21.72 9.10 6.14
N ARG A 299 -22.04 9.83 5.08
CA ARG A 299 -23.13 9.50 4.16
C ARG A 299 -22.72 8.40 3.17
N LEU A 300 -21.53 8.50 2.57
CA LEU A 300 -21.06 7.55 1.57
C LEU A 300 -20.73 6.17 2.16
N ARG A 301 -20.26 6.15 3.42
CA ARG A 301 -19.76 4.96 4.14
C ARG A 301 -18.84 4.08 3.29
N PRO A 302 -17.71 4.60 2.79
CA PRO A 302 -16.76 3.78 2.04
C PRO A 302 -16.10 2.74 2.94
N ASP A 303 -15.77 1.59 2.37
CA ASP A 303 -14.98 0.54 3.04
C ASP A 303 -13.52 0.97 3.15
N VAL A 304 -13.02 1.75 2.19
CA VAL A 304 -11.65 2.25 2.16
C VAL A 304 -11.61 3.73 1.84
N TRP A 305 -10.96 4.53 2.68
CA TRP A 305 -10.60 5.93 2.39
C TRP A 305 -9.11 6.03 2.06
N VAL A 306 -8.81 6.50 0.85
CA VAL A 306 -7.45 6.62 0.34
C VAL A 306 -7.00 8.08 0.42
N LYS A 307 -5.80 8.29 0.97
CA LYS A 307 -5.04 9.54 0.83
C LYS A 307 -3.71 9.26 0.14
N GLY A 308 -3.34 10.15 -0.78
CA GLY A 308 -1.95 10.21 -1.26
C GLY A 308 -1.09 10.94 -0.23
N GLY A 309 0.06 10.38 0.11
CA GLY A 309 0.98 10.98 1.07
C GLY A 309 2.42 10.54 0.86
N ASP A 310 3.33 11.39 1.34
CA ASP A 310 4.74 11.02 1.50
C ASP A 310 4.84 10.03 2.68
N TYR A 311 5.89 9.19 2.70
CA TYR A 311 6.06 8.05 3.62
C TYR A 311 6.01 8.35 5.14
N SER A 312 5.71 9.59 5.56
CA SER A 312 5.49 9.98 6.95
C SER A 312 4.14 9.49 7.47
N ALA A 313 4.17 8.65 8.50
CA ALA A 313 3.00 8.21 9.26
C ALA A 313 2.38 9.38 10.04
N GLN A 314 1.48 10.13 9.39
CA GLN A 314 0.54 11.00 10.10
C GLN A 314 -0.81 10.29 10.17
N ASP A 315 -1.42 10.30 11.34
CA ASP A 315 -2.76 9.73 11.50
C ASP A 315 -3.78 10.56 10.71
N LEU A 316 -4.52 9.88 9.84
CA LEU A 316 -5.59 10.50 9.08
C LEU A 316 -6.76 10.81 10.03
N PRO A 317 -7.21 12.07 10.16
CA PRO A 317 -8.33 12.42 11.03
C PRO A 317 -9.60 11.61 10.72
N GLU A 318 -9.80 11.27 9.44
CA GLU A 318 -10.94 10.50 8.96
C GLU A 318 -10.90 9.03 9.42
N ALA A 319 -9.75 8.50 9.88
CA ALA A 319 -9.61 7.11 10.31
C ALA A 319 -10.51 6.75 11.50
N ALA A 320 -10.69 7.67 12.45
CA ALA A 320 -11.60 7.46 13.58
C ALA A 320 -13.05 7.32 13.13
N LEU A 321 -13.45 8.13 12.16
CA LEU A 321 -14.80 8.10 11.60
C LEU A 321 -15.06 6.78 10.86
N LEU A 322 -14.14 6.36 9.97
CA LEU A 322 -14.29 5.12 9.19
C LEU A 322 -14.45 3.87 10.07
N ARG A 323 -13.70 3.80 11.18
CA ARG A 323 -13.79 2.68 12.13
C ARG A 323 -15.18 2.47 12.70
N THR A 324 -16.02 3.51 12.78
CA THR A 324 -17.39 3.40 13.33
C THR A 324 -18.31 2.49 12.51
N TRP A 325 -17.95 2.19 11.26
CA TRP A 325 -18.64 1.22 10.40
C TRP A 325 -17.72 0.11 9.87
N GLY A 326 -16.52 -0.05 10.46
CA GLY A 326 -15.54 -1.06 10.03
C GLY A 326 -14.76 -0.73 8.76
N GLY A 327 -14.87 0.51 8.26
CA GLY A 327 -14.05 1.01 7.15
C GLY A 327 -12.61 1.28 7.59
N GLN A 328 -11.71 1.41 6.60
CA GLN A 328 -10.29 1.65 6.84
C GLN A 328 -9.77 2.89 6.08
N ALA A 329 -9.01 3.74 6.76
CA ALA A 329 -8.24 4.79 6.10
C ALA A 329 -6.83 4.27 5.79
N VAL A 330 -6.37 4.44 4.55
CA VAL A 330 -5.06 3.98 4.09
C VAL A 330 -4.32 5.09 3.36
N VAL A 331 -2.99 5.08 3.49
CA VAL A 331 -2.10 5.94 2.70
C VAL A 331 -1.54 5.13 1.53
N LEU A 332 -1.62 5.71 0.33
CA LEU A 332 -0.92 5.22 -0.85
C LEU A 332 0.34 6.06 -1.09
N PRO A 333 1.47 5.42 -1.49
CA PRO A 333 2.70 6.14 -1.79
C PRO A 333 2.50 7.10 -2.96
N TYR A 334 3.01 8.33 -2.81
CA TYR A 334 2.97 9.33 -3.88
C TYR A 334 4.05 9.03 -4.93
N LEU A 335 3.68 9.00 -6.22
CA LEU A 335 4.65 9.04 -7.31
C LEU A 335 5.20 10.47 -7.41
N ASP A 336 6.51 10.63 -7.19
CA ASP A 336 7.21 11.89 -7.02
C ASP A 336 6.89 13.01 -8.05
N GLY A 337 6.88 14.27 -7.55
CA GLY A 337 7.50 15.38 -8.27
C GLY A 337 6.65 16.56 -8.79
N ARG A 338 5.31 16.60 -8.61
CA ARG A 338 4.50 17.69 -9.22
C ARG A 338 3.31 18.13 -8.37
N SER A 339 3.51 18.93 -7.33
CA SER A 339 2.39 19.59 -6.64
C SER A 339 1.67 20.60 -7.57
N THR A 340 0.34 20.62 -7.55
CA THR A 340 -0.50 21.59 -8.29
C THR A 340 -0.16 23.04 -7.96
N THR A 341 0.22 23.32 -6.71
CA THR A 341 0.70 24.63 -6.28
C THR A 341 2.01 25.01 -6.98
N LEU A 342 2.91 24.05 -7.21
CA LEU A 342 4.16 24.27 -7.94
C LEU A 342 3.92 24.46 -9.43
N LEU A 343 3.01 23.69 -10.04
CA LEU A 343 2.64 23.86 -11.45
C LEU A 343 2.05 25.24 -11.72
N ALA A 344 1.10 25.67 -10.90
CA ALA A 344 0.49 27.00 -11.05
C ALA A 344 1.48 28.14 -10.77
N ARG A 345 2.37 28.00 -9.77
CA ARG A 345 3.46 28.96 -9.55
C ARG A 345 4.41 29.04 -10.75
N ARG A 346 4.75 27.91 -11.38
CA ARG A 346 5.58 27.89 -12.60
C ARG A 346 4.88 28.58 -13.77
N ALA A 347 3.59 28.34 -13.97
CA ALA A 347 2.80 29.00 -15.02
C ALA A 347 2.72 30.53 -14.81
N ALA A 348 2.41 30.96 -13.58
CA ALA A 348 2.38 32.39 -13.23
C ALA A 348 3.75 33.06 -13.44
N LYS A 349 4.85 32.41 -13.03
CA LYS A 349 6.21 32.93 -13.22
C LYS A 349 6.59 33.03 -14.70
N ALA A 350 6.20 32.07 -15.53
CA ALA A 350 6.43 32.11 -16.98
C ALA A 350 5.65 33.25 -17.65
N ALA A 351 4.40 33.49 -17.26
CA ALA A 351 3.58 34.59 -17.77
C ALA A 351 4.17 35.98 -17.41
N THR A 352 4.66 36.15 -16.18
CA THR A 352 5.31 37.41 -15.75
C THR A 352 6.60 37.69 -16.51
N VAL A 353 7.37 36.66 -16.87
CA VAL A 353 8.59 36.80 -17.68
C VAL A 353 8.25 37.17 -19.12
N ALA A 354 7.22 36.57 -19.71
CA ALA A 354 6.77 36.89 -21.07
C ALA A 354 6.20 38.32 -21.18
N LEU A 355 5.46 38.80 -20.17
CA LEU A 355 4.93 40.17 -20.12
C LEU A 355 6.04 41.22 -19.97
N ARG A 356 7.15 40.89 -19.30
CA ARG A 356 8.32 41.79 -19.19
C ARG A 356 9.15 41.84 -20.47
N ALA A 357 9.18 40.75 -21.24
CA ALA A 357 9.91 40.67 -22.51
C ALA A 357 9.16 41.27 -23.70
N SER A 358 7.84 41.48 -23.58
CA SER A 358 6.98 42.08 -24.62
C SER A 358 6.68 43.58 -24.38
N GLY A 359 7.12 44.12 -23.24
CA GLY A 359 6.99 45.54 -22.88
C GLY A 359 8.31 46.33 -22.92
N SER A 360 9.37 45.78 -23.56
CA SER A 360 10.65 46.45 -23.82
C SER A 360 10.86 46.63 -25.31
#